data_AF-A0A5B9W3L4-F1
#
_entry.id   AF-A0A5B9W3L4-F1
#
_cell.length_a   1.000
_cell.length_b   1.000
_cell.length_c   1.000
_cell.angle_alpha   90.00
_cell.angle_beta   90.00
_cell.angle_gamma   90.00
#
_symmetry.space_group_name_H-M   'P 1'
#
loop_
_entity.id
_entity.type
_entity.pdbx_description
1 polymer ?
#
loop_
_entity_poly.entity_id
_entity_poly.type
_entity_poly.pdbx_seq_one_letter_code
_entity_poly.pdbx_strand_id
1 'polypeptide(L)'
;MIPSDAARLSLHVNASRRWRGKPTYRAVVEAARSLELAGASVFLVDLSFGAERTLRDALSEYASLDIPVVVEVVDGPGRIDALLRELDSMAPGGLAVVEPVRVVAYSHHANAGGPRRAAAPPATQRGIPSMSLDGKARRVTVYIGNADTWNGRNLAAAIVLRCRELGLAGATASLGVMGFGRHSIIHRASFLGLSSDVPEKVEIVDRPERIAEVLPVLEEMVDGGLIVVQDVRVVKHAHHPAPG
;
A
#
# COMPACT_ATOMS: atom_id res chain seq x y z
N MET A 1 14.05 13.64 3.03
CA MET A 1 13.17 13.25 4.16
C MET A 1 11.76 13.59 3.73
N ILE A 2 10.79 12.68 3.85
CA ILE A 2 9.40 12.98 3.48
C ILE A 2 8.84 13.90 4.56
N PRO A 3 8.21 15.04 4.23
CA PRO A 3 7.52 15.87 5.22
C PRO A 3 6.38 15.09 5.89
N SER A 4 6.00 15.49 7.10
CA SER A 4 4.83 14.92 7.78
C SER A 4 3.57 15.14 6.96
N ASP A 5 3.43 16.33 6.35
CA ASP A 5 2.37 16.67 5.42
C ASP A 5 2.81 16.29 4.01
N ALA A 6 2.30 15.17 3.52
CA ALA A 6 2.67 14.58 2.24
C ALA A 6 1.42 14.33 1.39
N ALA A 7 1.64 13.82 0.18
CA ALA A 7 0.57 13.40 -0.70
C ALA A 7 0.82 11.98 -1.22
N ARG A 8 -0.26 11.23 -1.40
CA ARG A 8 -0.26 9.96 -2.12
C ARG A 8 -0.88 10.18 -3.49
N LEU A 9 -0.12 9.84 -4.51
CA LEU A 9 -0.60 9.69 -5.88
C LEU A 9 -0.97 8.22 -6.11
N SER A 10 -2.17 7.96 -6.62
CA SER A 10 -2.62 6.67 -7.13
C SER A 10 -2.95 6.80 -8.62
N LEU A 11 -2.16 6.14 -9.46
CA LEU A 11 -2.33 6.14 -10.91
C LEU A 11 -2.87 4.78 -11.37
N HIS A 12 -4.12 4.79 -11.84
CA HIS A 12 -4.81 3.64 -12.40
C HIS A 12 -4.57 3.60 -13.91
N VAL A 13 -3.80 2.63 -14.38
CA VAL A 13 -3.42 2.48 -15.79
C VAL A 13 -3.51 1.03 -16.22
N ASN A 14 -3.49 0.80 -17.54
CA ASN A 14 -3.38 -0.54 -18.08
C ASN A 14 -1.91 -0.94 -18.28
N ALA A 15 -1.54 -2.16 -17.92
CA ALA A 15 -0.23 -2.74 -18.18
C ALA A 15 0.09 -2.89 -19.68
N SER A 16 -0.90 -2.94 -20.57
CA SER A 16 -0.74 -2.97 -22.03
C SER A 16 -0.24 -1.64 -22.60
N ARG A 17 -0.53 -0.52 -21.94
CA ARG A 17 -0.13 0.82 -22.41
C ARG A 17 1.39 0.92 -22.51
N ARG A 18 1.84 1.63 -23.54
CA ARG A 18 3.25 1.81 -23.84
C ARG A 18 3.60 3.28 -23.93
N TRP A 19 4.73 3.65 -23.37
CA TRP A 19 5.41 4.93 -23.55
C TRP A 19 6.80 4.67 -24.10
N ARG A 20 7.11 5.21 -25.29
CA ARG A 20 8.39 4.97 -25.99
C ARG A 20 8.79 3.49 -26.04
N GLY A 21 7.83 2.61 -26.36
CA GLY A 21 8.03 1.16 -26.45
C GLY A 21 8.09 0.40 -25.12
N LYS A 22 8.06 1.09 -23.96
CA LYS A 22 8.11 0.49 -22.62
C LYS A 22 6.73 0.50 -21.97
N PRO A 23 6.38 -0.48 -21.11
CA PRO A 23 5.13 -0.42 -20.33
C PRO A 23 5.01 0.88 -19.54
N THR A 24 3.90 1.59 -19.67
CA THR A 24 3.77 2.95 -19.12
C THR A 24 3.95 2.97 -17.60
N TYR A 25 3.33 2.04 -16.86
CA TYR A 25 3.51 1.94 -15.41
C TYR A 25 4.98 1.78 -14.99
N ARG A 26 5.81 1.10 -15.80
CA ARG A 26 7.26 0.98 -15.56
C ARG A 26 7.96 2.32 -15.80
N ALA A 27 7.60 3.03 -16.87
CA ALA A 27 8.14 4.36 -17.15
C ALA A 27 7.82 5.35 -16.01
N VAL A 28 6.61 5.25 -15.42
CA VAL A 28 6.22 6.06 -14.26
C VAL A 28 7.09 5.76 -13.04
N VAL A 29 7.29 4.47 -12.71
CA VAL A 29 8.18 4.08 -11.59
C VAL A 29 9.61 4.56 -11.82
N GLU A 30 10.12 4.42 -13.05
CA GLU A 30 11.46 4.92 -13.39
C GLU A 30 11.55 6.45 -13.29
N ALA A 31 10.53 7.20 -13.72
CA ALA A 31 10.48 8.65 -13.60
C ALA A 31 10.41 9.09 -12.13
N ALA A 32 9.57 8.43 -11.32
CA ALA A 32 9.52 8.67 -9.88
C ALA A 32 10.90 8.46 -9.23
N ARG A 33 11.62 7.41 -9.63
CA ARG A 33 12.98 7.15 -9.16
C ARG A 33 13.97 8.22 -9.64
N SER A 34 13.90 8.62 -10.91
CA SER A 34 14.78 9.65 -11.48
C SER A 34 14.57 11.03 -10.86
N LEU A 35 13.35 11.32 -10.40
CA LEU A 35 13.01 12.50 -9.61
C LEU A 35 13.32 12.34 -8.11
N GLU A 36 13.95 11.22 -7.73
CA GLU A 36 14.34 10.88 -6.36
C GLU A 36 13.19 10.85 -5.35
N LEU A 37 11.98 10.46 -5.79
CA LEU A 37 10.86 10.30 -4.88
C LEU A 37 11.15 9.21 -3.84
N ALA A 38 10.50 9.29 -2.69
CA ALA A 38 10.76 8.41 -1.56
C ALA A 38 10.43 6.93 -1.81
N GLY A 39 9.48 6.65 -2.70
CA GLY A 39 9.16 5.32 -3.15
C GLY A 39 7.96 5.26 -4.09
N ALA A 40 7.84 4.16 -4.80
CA ALA A 40 6.69 3.82 -5.62
C ALA A 40 6.40 2.32 -5.52
N SER A 41 5.13 1.95 -5.51
CA SER A 41 4.67 0.57 -5.47
C SER A 41 3.65 0.32 -6.57
N VAL A 42 3.72 -0.83 -7.22
CA VAL A 42 2.82 -1.23 -8.30
C VAL A 42 2.04 -2.46 -7.86
N PHE A 43 0.71 -2.37 -7.91
CA PHE A 43 -0.20 -3.44 -7.55
C PHE A 43 -0.99 -3.89 -8.78
N LEU A 44 -1.19 -5.20 -8.91
CA LEU A 44 -2.13 -5.75 -9.89
C LEU A 44 -3.56 -5.55 -9.38
N VAL A 45 -4.48 -5.34 -10.31
CA VAL A 45 -5.91 -5.27 -10.02
C VAL A 45 -6.60 -6.43 -10.72
N ASP A 46 -7.54 -7.05 -10.02
CA ASP A 46 -8.29 -8.20 -10.53
C ASP A 46 -9.28 -7.77 -11.63
N LEU A 47 -10.04 -6.70 -11.40
CA LEU A 47 -11.05 -6.18 -12.33
C LEU A 47 -11.00 -4.66 -12.43
N SER A 48 -11.15 -4.09 -13.63
CA SER A 48 -11.29 -2.64 -13.79
C SER A 48 -12.15 -2.26 -14.99
N PHE A 49 -12.69 -1.04 -14.98
CA PHE A 49 -13.20 -0.38 -16.16
C PHE A 49 -12.79 1.09 -16.12
N GLY A 50 -12.53 1.69 -17.27
CA GLY A 50 -12.14 3.09 -17.40
C GLY A 50 -13.09 3.88 -18.29
N ALA A 51 -12.63 5.02 -18.78
CA ALA A 51 -13.37 5.86 -19.74
C ALA A 51 -13.82 5.11 -21.00
N GLU A 52 -13.11 4.03 -21.37
CA GLU A 52 -13.43 3.17 -22.52
C GLU A 52 -14.62 2.22 -22.26
N ARG A 53 -15.17 2.18 -21.03
CA ARG A 53 -16.33 1.37 -20.59
C ARG A 53 -16.21 -0.14 -20.77
N THR A 54 -15.06 -0.63 -21.23
CA THR A 54 -14.74 -2.06 -21.31
C THR A 54 -14.42 -2.60 -19.92
N LEU A 55 -15.11 -3.68 -19.52
CA LEU A 55 -14.77 -4.46 -18.34
C LEU A 55 -13.51 -5.29 -18.64
N ARG A 56 -12.50 -5.18 -17.78
CA ARG A 56 -11.23 -5.90 -17.88
C ARG A 56 -11.10 -6.82 -16.68
N ASP A 57 -10.90 -8.11 -16.94
CA ASP A 57 -10.80 -9.18 -15.95
C ASP A 57 -9.44 -9.87 -16.07
N ALA A 58 -8.63 -9.76 -15.02
CA ALA A 58 -7.30 -10.35 -14.97
C ALA A 58 -7.33 -11.87 -15.17
N LEU A 59 -8.40 -12.56 -14.78
CA LEU A 59 -8.56 -14.00 -14.94
C LEU A 59 -8.98 -14.41 -16.36
N SER A 60 -9.72 -13.55 -17.07
CA SER A 60 -10.18 -13.83 -18.43
C SER A 60 -9.23 -13.29 -19.52
N GLU A 61 -8.46 -12.24 -19.23
CA GLU A 61 -7.62 -11.51 -20.19
C GLU A 61 -6.15 -11.93 -20.23
N TYR A 62 -5.80 -13.11 -19.68
CA TYR A 62 -4.45 -13.69 -19.84
C TYR A 62 -4.01 -13.80 -21.32
N ALA A 63 -4.94 -13.76 -22.27
CA ALA A 63 -4.68 -13.77 -23.70
C ALA A 63 -4.39 -12.38 -24.33
N SER A 64 -4.80 -11.27 -23.71
CA SER A 64 -4.77 -9.92 -24.33
C SER A 64 -3.78 -8.93 -23.67
N LEU A 65 -3.13 -9.29 -22.56
CA LEU A 65 -2.16 -8.46 -21.83
C LEU A 65 -2.73 -7.13 -21.29
N ASP A 66 -4.06 -7.00 -21.21
CA ASP A 66 -4.75 -5.76 -20.81
C ASP A 66 -4.96 -5.67 -19.28
N ILE A 67 -3.97 -6.12 -18.51
CA ILE A 67 -4.03 -6.25 -17.06
C ILE A 67 -4.03 -4.86 -16.40
N PRO A 68 -5.04 -4.49 -15.60
CA PRO A 68 -5.06 -3.23 -14.88
C PRO A 68 -4.06 -3.21 -13.72
N VAL A 69 -3.40 -2.07 -13.54
CA VAL A 69 -2.42 -1.86 -12.47
C VAL A 69 -2.63 -0.51 -11.80
N VAL A 70 -2.31 -0.44 -10.51
CA VAL A 70 -2.25 0.82 -9.75
C VAL A 70 -0.79 1.08 -9.39
N VAL A 71 -0.28 2.24 -9.78
CA VAL A 71 1.00 2.76 -9.30
C VAL A 71 0.70 3.73 -8.17
N GLU A 72 1.16 3.41 -6.96
CA GLU A 72 1.07 4.28 -5.78
C GLU A 72 2.43 4.92 -5.50
N VAL A 73 2.44 6.22 -5.24
CA VAL A 73 3.63 7.01 -4.94
C VAL A 73 3.31 7.92 -3.76
N VAL A 74 4.20 7.96 -2.76
CA VAL A 74 4.05 8.85 -1.60
C VAL A 74 5.30 9.70 -1.45
N ASP A 75 5.12 11.03 -1.45
CA ASP A 75 6.19 11.98 -1.14
C ASP A 75 5.58 13.35 -0.76
N GLY A 76 6.42 14.35 -0.48
CA GLY A 76 6.00 15.73 -0.29
C GLY A 76 5.28 16.29 -1.53
N PRO A 77 4.29 17.19 -1.36
CA PRO A 77 3.42 17.65 -2.44
C PRO A 77 4.19 18.20 -3.66
N GLY A 78 5.23 19.00 -3.44
CA GLY A 78 6.02 19.57 -4.55
C GLY A 78 6.75 18.51 -5.40
N ARG A 79 7.10 17.35 -4.83
CA ARG A 79 7.68 16.22 -5.57
C ARG A 79 6.62 15.44 -6.32
N ILE A 80 5.44 15.28 -5.74
CA ILE A 80 4.27 14.73 -6.45
C ILE A 80 3.92 15.62 -7.64
N ASP A 81 3.90 16.94 -7.48
CA ASP A 81 3.66 17.89 -8.58
C ASP A 81 4.71 17.79 -9.69
N ALA A 82 5.98 17.53 -9.34
CA ALA A 82 7.03 17.28 -10.31
C ALA A 82 6.77 15.99 -11.12
N LEU A 83 6.35 14.92 -10.45
CA LEU A 83 5.98 13.68 -11.13
C LEU A 83 4.74 13.87 -12.02
N LEU A 84 3.73 14.61 -11.57
CA LEU A 84 2.54 14.90 -12.39
C LEU A 84 2.89 15.57 -13.72
N ARG A 85 3.85 16.50 -13.74
CA ARG A 85 4.33 17.14 -14.99
C ARG A 85 4.96 16.15 -15.96
N GLU A 86 5.68 15.15 -15.45
CA GLU A 86 6.20 14.05 -16.27
C GLU A 86 5.05 13.17 -16.80
N LEU A 87 4.04 12.89 -15.97
CA LEU A 87 2.87 12.11 -16.36
C LEU A 87 2.06 12.80 -17.47
N ASP A 88 1.87 14.11 -17.40
CA ASP A 88 1.20 14.87 -18.46
C ASP A 88 1.89 14.70 -19.81
N SER A 89 3.22 14.66 -19.81
CA SER A 89 4.04 14.44 -21.01
C SER A 89 3.94 13.00 -21.54
N MET A 90 3.77 12.02 -20.64
CA MET A 90 3.60 10.61 -21.00
C MET A 90 2.19 10.28 -21.52
N ALA A 91 1.19 11.09 -21.14
CA ALA A 91 -0.23 10.87 -21.40
C ALA A 91 -0.63 9.39 -21.15
N PRO A 92 -0.46 8.86 -19.92
CA PRO A 92 -0.58 7.43 -19.65
C PRO A 92 -1.98 6.85 -19.95
N GLY A 93 -2.98 7.72 -20.07
CA GLY A 93 -4.40 7.35 -20.01
C GLY A 93 -4.78 6.90 -18.60
N GLY A 94 -6.07 6.66 -18.37
CA GLY A 94 -6.57 6.21 -17.07
C GLY A 94 -6.87 7.35 -16.10
N LEU A 95 -6.70 7.10 -14.80
CA LEU A 95 -7.07 8.02 -13.73
C LEU A 95 -5.91 8.22 -12.75
N ALA A 96 -5.53 9.47 -12.55
CA ALA A 96 -4.60 9.88 -11.49
C ALA A 96 -5.40 10.53 -10.35
N VAL A 97 -5.19 10.05 -9.12
CA VAL A 97 -5.81 10.59 -7.91
C VAL A 97 -4.70 11.03 -6.96
N VAL A 98 -4.78 12.27 -6.47
CA VAL A 98 -3.85 12.78 -5.45
C VAL A 98 -4.63 13.06 -4.18
N GLU A 99 -4.19 12.46 -3.08
CA GLU A 99 -4.83 12.60 -1.77
C GLU A 99 -3.78 13.05 -0.74
N PRO A 100 -4.12 13.97 0.19
CA PRO A 100 -3.24 14.30 1.30
C PRO A 100 -3.05 13.09 2.22
N VAL A 101 -1.85 12.93 2.76
CA VAL A 101 -1.50 11.93 3.77
C VAL A 101 -0.65 12.56 4.87
N ARG A 102 -0.74 12.00 6.08
CA ARG A 102 0.23 12.27 7.14
C ARG A 102 1.23 11.13 7.23
N VAL A 103 2.51 11.41 7.04
CA VAL A 103 3.59 10.43 7.30
C VAL A 103 3.79 10.29 8.80
N VAL A 104 3.74 9.06 9.28
CA VAL A 104 3.96 8.72 10.69
C VAL A 104 5.38 8.21 10.90
N ALA A 105 5.81 7.26 10.07
CA ALA A 105 7.13 6.67 10.14
C ALA A 105 7.71 6.45 8.75
N TYR A 106 9.01 6.65 8.60
CA TYR A 106 9.77 6.34 7.40
C TYR A 106 11.22 6.01 7.77
N SER A 107 11.61 4.73 7.69
CA SER A 107 12.88 4.20 8.21
C SER A 107 13.53 3.17 7.28
N HIS A 108 14.81 2.84 7.52
CA HIS A 108 15.55 1.80 6.76
C HIS A 108 15.50 0.49 7.54
N HIS A 109 15.56 -0.62 6.80
CA HIS A 109 16.06 -1.86 7.37
C HIS A 109 17.53 -1.64 7.78
N ALA A 110 17.78 -1.44 9.07
CA ALA A 110 19.11 -1.67 9.62
C ALA A 110 19.36 -3.18 9.59
N ASN A 111 20.53 -3.59 9.11
CA ASN A 111 20.94 -5.00 9.03
C ASN A 111 20.59 -5.73 10.33
N ALA A 112 19.80 -6.81 10.23
CA ALA A 112 19.05 -7.42 11.32
C ALA A 112 19.91 -7.75 12.56
N GLY A 113 19.56 -7.18 13.70
CA GLY A 113 20.16 -7.47 15.01
C GLY A 113 19.14 -8.07 15.97
N GLY A 114 19.00 -9.41 15.94
CA GLY A 114 18.42 -10.25 17.00
C GLY A 114 16.92 -10.06 17.34
N PRO A 115 16.22 -11.12 17.81
CA PRO A 115 14.82 -11.01 18.19
C PRO A 115 14.67 -10.16 19.46
N ARG A 116 14.08 -8.95 19.33
CA ARG A 116 13.59 -8.18 20.48
C ARG A 116 12.26 -8.76 20.94
N ARG A 117 12.31 -9.48 22.06
CA ARG A 117 11.16 -10.12 22.68
C ARG A 117 10.30 -9.07 23.42
N ALA A 118 9.24 -8.60 22.77
CA ALA A 118 8.16 -7.88 23.45
C ALA A 118 7.18 -8.87 24.09
N ALA A 119 6.77 -8.59 25.33
CA ALA A 119 5.80 -9.40 26.05
C ALA A 119 4.40 -9.20 25.45
N ALA A 120 3.71 -10.30 25.14
CA ALA A 120 2.32 -10.27 24.69
C ALA A 120 1.41 -9.72 25.81
N PRO A 121 0.60 -8.67 25.56
CA PRO A 121 -0.43 -8.28 26.52
C PRO A 121 -1.51 -9.36 26.60
N PRO A 122 -2.15 -9.55 27.76
CA PRO A 122 -3.14 -10.61 27.96
C PRO A 122 -4.35 -10.41 27.05
N ALA A 123 -4.71 -11.49 26.34
CA ALA A 123 -5.92 -11.55 25.52
C ALA A 123 -7.16 -11.49 26.42
N THR A 124 -7.77 -10.31 26.50
CA THR A 124 -9.11 -10.18 27.07
C THR A 124 -10.10 -10.28 25.93
N GLN A 125 -10.75 -11.43 25.78
CA GLN A 125 -11.92 -11.55 24.90
C GLN A 125 -13.07 -10.73 25.50
N ARG A 126 -13.07 -9.42 25.24
CA ARG A 126 -14.27 -8.61 25.29
C ARG A 126 -14.93 -8.75 23.92
N GLY A 127 -16.14 -9.32 23.89
CA GLY A 127 -16.95 -9.39 22.68
C GLY A 127 -16.96 -8.03 22.00
N ILE A 128 -16.64 -8.00 20.71
CA ILE A 128 -16.58 -6.77 19.91
C ILE A 128 -17.98 -6.14 20.01
N PRO A 129 -18.16 -5.00 20.70
CA PRO A 129 -19.42 -4.31 20.65
C PRO A 129 -19.61 -3.93 19.18
N SER A 130 -20.71 -4.39 18.57
CA SER A 130 -21.10 -4.04 17.21
C SER A 130 -21.47 -2.55 17.16
N MET A 131 -20.48 -1.67 17.27
CA MET A 131 -20.63 -0.26 16.94
C MET A 131 -20.29 -0.13 15.46
N SER A 132 -21.22 0.42 14.67
CA SER A 132 -20.96 0.61 13.25
C SER A 132 -19.80 1.58 13.07
N LEU A 133 -18.92 1.29 12.12
CA LEU A 133 -17.80 2.14 11.76
C LEU A 133 -18.26 3.34 10.90
N ASP A 134 -19.57 3.53 10.71
CA ASP A 134 -20.10 4.51 9.77
C ASP A 134 -19.74 5.94 10.20
N GLY A 135 -19.35 6.77 9.23
CA GLY A 135 -18.95 8.16 9.46
C GLY A 135 -17.44 8.37 9.43
N LYS A 136 -16.94 9.23 10.32
CA LYS A 136 -15.53 9.67 10.32
C LYS A 136 -14.62 8.53 10.79
N ALA A 137 -13.62 8.22 9.97
CA ALA A 137 -12.65 7.19 10.24
C ALA A 137 -11.26 7.63 9.78
N ARG A 138 -10.26 6.80 10.07
CA ARG A 138 -8.90 6.95 9.56
C ARG A 138 -8.45 5.68 8.88
N ARG A 139 -7.74 5.83 7.78
CA ARG A 139 -6.99 4.76 7.12
C ARG A 139 -5.53 4.88 7.49
N VAL A 140 -4.94 3.81 8.01
CA VAL A 140 -3.48 3.62 8.07
C VAL A 140 -3.08 2.77 6.89
N THR A 141 -2.02 3.16 6.20
CA THR A 141 -1.38 2.34 5.17
C THR A 141 0.07 2.14 5.51
N VAL A 142 0.49 0.88 5.58
CA VAL A 142 1.86 0.45 5.85
C VAL A 142 2.43 -0.12 4.57
N TYR A 143 3.55 0.43 4.08
CA TYR A 143 4.30 -0.07 2.94
C TYR A 143 5.62 -0.67 3.43
N ILE A 144 5.82 -1.95 3.13
CA ILE A 144 6.94 -2.79 3.59
C ILE A 144 7.42 -3.70 2.45
N GLY A 145 8.55 -4.38 2.62
CA GLY A 145 9.00 -5.43 1.72
C GLY A 145 8.31 -6.76 2.02
N ASN A 146 8.04 -7.58 1.01
CA ASN A 146 7.40 -8.89 1.21
C ASN A 146 8.31 -9.90 1.95
N ALA A 147 9.62 -9.64 1.97
CA ALA A 147 10.60 -10.43 2.70
C ALA A 147 10.73 -10.02 4.18
N ASP A 148 10.11 -8.93 4.60
CA ASP A 148 10.19 -8.43 5.97
C ASP A 148 9.56 -9.41 6.95
N THR A 149 10.17 -9.54 8.12
CA THR A 149 9.68 -10.45 9.16
C THR A 149 9.57 -9.81 10.52
N TRP A 150 8.57 -10.24 11.28
CA TRP A 150 8.39 -9.95 12.69
C TRP A 150 8.31 -11.27 13.45
N ASN A 151 9.24 -11.49 14.39
CA ASN A 151 9.35 -12.75 15.15
C ASN A 151 9.34 -14.01 14.26
N GLY A 152 10.03 -13.96 13.12
CA GLY A 152 10.15 -15.09 12.17
C GLY A 152 8.93 -15.33 11.27
N ARG A 153 7.91 -14.46 11.32
CA ARG A 153 6.74 -14.49 10.43
C ARG A 153 6.81 -13.30 9.45
N ASN A 154 6.31 -13.45 8.22
CA ASN A 154 6.12 -12.31 7.30
C ASN A 154 5.41 -11.14 8.03
N LEU A 155 5.96 -9.94 7.87
CA LEU A 155 5.57 -8.75 8.64
C LEU A 155 4.13 -8.33 8.33
N ALA A 156 3.68 -8.37 7.07
CA ALA A 156 2.31 -8.02 6.72
C ALA A 156 1.29 -8.95 7.41
N ALA A 157 1.55 -10.26 7.38
CA ALA A 157 0.72 -11.23 8.08
C ALA A 157 0.74 -11.01 9.60
N ALA A 158 1.90 -10.67 10.18
CA ALA A 158 2.01 -10.34 11.59
C ALA A 158 1.20 -9.09 11.97
N ILE A 159 1.24 -8.03 11.15
CA ILE A 159 0.45 -6.82 11.36
C ILE A 159 -1.05 -7.13 11.32
N VAL A 160 -1.52 -7.90 10.33
CA VAL A 160 -2.94 -8.26 10.22
C VAL A 160 -3.40 -9.08 11.43
N LEU A 161 -2.60 -10.07 11.86
CA LEU A 161 -2.89 -10.85 13.07
C LEU A 161 -2.94 -9.95 14.31
N ARG A 162 -1.99 -9.02 14.44
CA ARG A 162 -1.96 -8.08 15.56
C ARG A 162 -3.19 -7.16 15.57
N CYS A 163 -3.63 -6.70 14.40
CA CYS A 163 -4.84 -5.90 14.28
C CYS A 163 -6.09 -6.68 14.72
N ARG A 164 -6.16 -7.96 14.36
CA ARG A 164 -7.23 -8.87 14.80
C ARG A 164 -7.20 -9.09 16.31
N GLU A 165 -6.03 -9.31 16.91
CA GLU A 165 -5.87 -9.46 18.37
C GLU A 165 -6.32 -8.21 19.13
N LEU A 166 -6.03 -7.03 18.59
CA LEU A 166 -6.45 -5.75 19.16
C LEU A 166 -7.93 -5.44 18.89
N GLY A 167 -8.64 -6.24 18.10
CA GLY A 167 -10.05 -6.03 17.81
C GLY A 167 -10.32 -4.79 16.96
N LEU A 168 -9.43 -4.48 16.00
CA LEU A 168 -9.70 -3.47 14.98
C LEU A 168 -10.80 -3.95 14.02
N ALA A 169 -11.50 -3.00 13.39
CA ALA A 169 -12.63 -3.28 12.50
C ALA A 169 -12.21 -4.10 11.26
N GLY A 170 -11.03 -3.84 10.71
CA GLY A 170 -10.49 -4.62 9.60
C GLY A 170 -9.08 -4.21 9.19
N ALA A 171 -8.37 -5.15 8.60
CA ALA A 171 -7.06 -4.93 7.97
C ALA A 171 -6.97 -5.80 6.70
N THR A 172 -6.37 -5.25 5.64
CA THR A 172 -6.22 -5.93 4.35
C THR A 172 -4.76 -5.83 3.90
N ALA A 173 -4.14 -6.96 3.58
CA ALA A 173 -2.81 -7.01 2.99
C ALA A 173 -2.90 -7.19 1.47
N SER A 174 -1.98 -6.57 0.73
CA SER A 174 -1.90 -6.65 -0.73
C SER A 174 -0.44 -6.74 -1.17
N LEU A 175 -0.14 -7.73 -1.99
CA LEU A 175 1.19 -7.95 -2.54
C LEU A 175 1.33 -7.19 -3.88
N GLY A 176 2.37 -6.36 -3.98
CA GLY A 176 2.74 -5.67 -5.20
C GLY A 176 3.59 -6.54 -6.11
N VAL A 177 3.79 -6.07 -7.34
CA VAL A 177 4.58 -6.75 -8.37
C VAL A 177 5.87 -6.02 -8.70
N MET A 178 5.97 -4.75 -8.31
CA MET A 178 7.15 -3.92 -8.51
C MET A 178 7.12 -2.75 -7.56
N GLY A 179 8.29 -2.31 -7.12
CA GLY A 179 8.40 -1.03 -6.45
C GLY A 179 9.84 -0.69 -6.14
N PHE A 180 10.03 0.50 -5.61
CA PHE A 180 11.27 0.89 -4.94
C PHE A 180 10.91 1.70 -3.70
N GLY A 181 11.74 1.56 -2.67
CA GLY A 181 11.74 2.43 -1.50
C GLY A 181 13.00 3.28 -1.47
N ARG A 182 13.43 3.66 -0.26
CA ARG A 182 14.55 4.59 -0.07
C ARG A 182 15.88 4.18 -0.71
N HIS A 183 16.13 2.89 -0.90
CA HIS A 183 17.34 2.40 -1.56
C HIS A 183 17.33 2.59 -3.08
N SER A 184 16.22 3.07 -3.67
CA SER A 184 16.04 3.32 -5.11
C SER A 184 16.29 2.10 -6.01
N ILE A 185 16.31 0.91 -5.44
CA ILE A 185 16.40 -0.36 -6.16
C ILE A 185 14.98 -0.74 -6.58
N ILE A 186 14.77 -0.92 -7.89
CA ILE A 186 13.50 -1.40 -8.41
C ILE A 186 13.49 -2.92 -8.24
N HIS A 187 12.68 -3.39 -7.32
CA HIS A 187 12.37 -4.80 -7.16
C HIS A 187 11.15 -5.16 -8.02
N ARG A 188 11.11 -6.39 -8.53
CA ARG A 188 10.02 -6.88 -9.38
C ARG A 188 9.91 -8.39 -9.29
N ALA A 189 8.69 -8.89 -9.21
CA ALA A 189 8.38 -10.31 -9.34
C ALA A 189 9.00 -10.86 -10.64
N SER A 190 9.89 -11.84 -10.50
CA SER A 190 10.39 -12.62 -11.64
C SER A 190 9.35 -13.69 -12.00
N PHE A 191 9.10 -13.88 -13.30
CA PHE A 191 8.25 -14.96 -13.83
C PHE A 191 8.72 -16.36 -13.39
N LEU A 192 9.98 -16.48 -12.94
CA LEU A 192 10.61 -17.73 -12.50
C LEU A 192 10.56 -17.96 -10.98
N GLY A 193 9.77 -17.19 -10.22
CA GLY A 193 9.54 -17.46 -8.78
C GLY A 193 10.75 -17.26 -7.87
N LEU A 194 11.86 -16.69 -8.38
CA LEU A 194 13.00 -16.30 -7.55
C LEU A 194 12.65 -14.99 -6.81
N SER A 195 12.81 -15.05 -5.49
CA SER A 195 12.55 -13.97 -4.53
C SER A 195 13.07 -12.62 -5.03
N SER A 196 12.12 -11.74 -5.33
CA SER A 196 12.35 -10.32 -5.46
C SER A 196 11.63 -9.65 -4.29
N ASP A 197 12.35 -8.79 -3.56
CA ASP A 197 11.82 -7.97 -2.47
C ASP A 197 10.78 -6.95 -2.97
N VAL A 198 9.60 -7.43 -3.37
CA VAL A 198 8.50 -6.63 -3.91
C VAL A 198 7.75 -5.95 -2.77
N PRO A 199 7.11 -4.79 -3.03
CA PRO A 199 6.36 -4.11 -1.99
C PRO A 199 5.14 -4.94 -1.56
N GLU A 200 4.87 -4.95 -0.27
CA GLU A 200 3.65 -5.43 0.34
C GLU A 200 3.00 -4.27 1.12
N LYS A 201 1.68 -4.12 1.00
CA LYS A 201 0.90 -3.04 1.61
C LYS A 201 -0.11 -3.62 2.59
N VAL A 202 -0.24 -3.03 3.78
CA VAL A 202 -1.33 -3.30 4.72
C VAL A 202 -2.18 -2.05 4.91
N GLU A 203 -3.47 -2.12 4.61
CA GLU A 203 -4.46 -1.06 4.85
C GLU A 203 -5.35 -1.41 6.03
N ILE A 204 -5.44 -0.51 7.01
CA ILE A 204 -6.24 -0.64 8.23
C ILE A 204 -7.21 0.53 8.27
N VAL A 205 -8.51 0.28 8.46
CA VAL A 205 -9.51 1.34 8.59
C VAL A 205 -10.28 1.17 9.89
N ASP A 206 -10.24 2.19 10.74
CA ASP A 206 -11.00 2.21 12.00
C ASP A 206 -11.26 3.66 12.43
N ARG A 207 -11.94 3.84 13.56
CA ARG A 207 -12.17 5.13 14.21
C ARG A 207 -10.84 5.78 14.60
N PRO A 208 -10.76 7.11 14.62
CA PRO A 208 -9.52 7.83 14.91
C PRO A 208 -8.83 7.42 16.23
N GLU A 209 -9.61 7.08 17.26
CA GLU A 209 -9.11 6.69 18.58
C GLU A 209 -8.44 5.31 18.52
N ARG A 210 -9.06 4.36 17.80
CA ARG A 210 -8.53 3.01 17.59
C ARG A 210 -7.26 3.04 16.75
N ILE A 211 -7.22 3.92 15.75
CA ILE A 211 -5.99 4.17 14.98
C ILE A 211 -4.89 4.76 15.88
N ALA A 212 -5.21 5.72 16.74
CA ALA A 212 -4.22 6.27 17.66
C ALA A 212 -3.62 5.21 18.61
N GLU A 213 -4.42 4.24 19.05
CA GLU A 213 -3.95 3.12 19.90
C GLU A 213 -3.02 2.15 19.16
N VAL A 214 -3.29 1.85 17.88
CA VAL A 214 -2.48 0.86 17.13
C VAL A 214 -1.19 1.47 16.56
N LEU A 215 -1.13 2.78 16.31
CA LEU A 215 0.04 3.43 15.70
C LEU A 215 1.37 3.13 16.41
N PRO A 216 1.49 3.24 17.76
CA PRO A 216 2.74 2.90 18.44
C PRO A 216 3.15 1.44 18.26
N VAL A 217 2.17 0.52 18.14
CA VAL A 217 2.43 -0.91 17.88
C VAL A 217 2.97 -1.10 16.47
N LEU A 218 2.42 -0.38 15.48
CA LEU A 218 2.93 -0.44 14.10
C LEU A 218 4.33 0.17 13.99
N GLU A 219 4.59 1.28 14.68
CA GLU A 219 5.93 1.89 14.75
C GLU A 219 6.96 0.94 15.37
N GLU A 220 6.57 0.10 16.34
CA GLU A 220 7.44 -0.93 16.92
C GLU A 220 7.69 -2.09 15.94
N MET A 221 6.66 -2.51 15.20
CA MET A 221 6.74 -3.65 14.29
C MET A 221 7.47 -3.34 12.98
N VAL A 222 7.41 -2.10 12.52
CA VAL A 222 7.91 -1.66 11.21
C VAL A 222 9.26 -0.97 11.39
N ASP A 223 10.32 -1.77 11.47
CA ASP A 223 11.69 -1.27 11.59
C ASP A 223 12.19 -0.57 10.31
N GLY A 224 11.66 -0.96 9.14
CA GLY A 224 11.91 -0.35 7.84
C GLY A 224 10.64 -0.31 7.00
N GLY A 225 10.39 0.81 6.30
CA GLY A 225 9.17 0.99 5.52
C GLY A 225 8.58 2.40 5.64
N LEU A 226 7.31 2.53 5.26
CA LEU A 226 6.55 3.79 5.32
C LEU A 226 5.17 3.54 5.95
N ILE A 227 4.83 4.33 6.98
CA ILE A 227 3.50 4.35 7.58
C ILE A 227 2.87 5.71 7.29
N VAL A 228 1.69 5.71 6.67
CA VAL A 228 0.89 6.91 6.43
C VAL A 228 -0.51 6.80 7.01
N VAL A 229 -1.10 7.95 7.35
CA VAL A 229 -2.46 8.07 7.86
C VAL A 229 -3.27 9.05 7.01
N GLN A 230 -4.51 8.69 6.70
CA GLN A 230 -5.46 9.51 5.97
C GLN A 230 -6.79 9.59 6.73
N ASP A 231 -7.42 10.76 6.73
CA ASP A 231 -8.81 10.87 7.16
C ASP A 231 -9.72 10.35 6.04
N VAL A 232 -10.69 9.50 6.39
CA VAL A 232 -11.63 8.90 5.44
C VAL A 232 -13.05 8.92 6.02
N ARG A 233 -14.04 8.69 5.16
CA ARG A 233 -15.43 8.48 5.58
C ARG A 233 -15.86 7.06 5.25
N VAL A 234 -16.21 6.28 6.25
CA VAL A 234 -16.86 4.98 6.06
C VAL A 234 -18.33 5.22 5.79
N VAL A 235 -18.79 4.83 4.61
CA VAL A 235 -20.18 5.02 4.16
C VAL A 235 -21.08 3.92 4.71
N LYS A 236 -20.56 2.69 4.78
CA LYS A 236 -21.28 1.52 5.26
C LYS A 236 -20.30 0.47 5.78
N HIS A 237 -20.52 0.00 6.99
CA HIS A 237 -19.83 -1.15 7.57
C HIS A 237 -20.83 -2.30 7.76
N ALA A 238 -20.80 -3.27 6.85
CA ALA A 238 -21.70 -4.43 6.90
C ALA A 238 -20.92 -5.69 7.27
N HIS A 239 -21.40 -6.41 8.29
CA HIS A 239 -20.93 -7.76 8.56
C HIS A 239 -21.71 -8.75 7.71
N HIS A 240 -21.02 -9.56 6.93
CA HIS A 240 -21.62 -10.76 6.36
C HIS A 240 -21.68 -11.80 7.49
N PRO A 241 -22.84 -12.42 7.80
CA PRO A 241 -22.87 -13.55 8.70
C PRO A 241 -21.94 -14.64 8.14
N ALA A 242 -21.17 -15.29 9.00
CA ALA A 242 -20.35 -16.42 8.57
C ALA A 242 -21.27 -17.49 7.93
N PRO A 243 -20.87 -18.11 6.81
CA PRO A 243 -21.61 -19.27 6.31
C PRO A 243 -21.62 -20.33 7.40
N GLY A 244 -22.83 -20.77 7.78
CA GLY A 244 -23.07 -21.78 8.81
C GLY A 244 -22.76 -23.19 8.34
#